data_AF-A0A441TNF7-F1
#
_entry.id   AF-A0A441TNF7-F1
#
_cell.length_a   1.000
_cell.length_b   1.000
_cell.length_c   1.000
_cell.angle_alpha   90.00
_cell.angle_beta   90.00
_cell.angle_gamma   90.00
#
_symmetry.space_group_name_H-M   'P 1'
#
loop_
_entity.id
_entity.type
_entity.pdbx_description
1 polymer ?
#
loop_
_entity_poly.entity_id
_entity_poly.type
_entity_poly.pdbx_seq_one_letter_code
_entity_poly.pdbx_strand_id
1 'polypeptide(L)'
;MRIVAQIPLVLLVGVAAAGAEEFDPTSLDLAALIECRADVPAYNGLAFWLSGEAGAAEKLGWKEVPAGNPFLPATVRVFGYETASIVFTATGPLAALDGVSAPDLARELGISPEVATPEKFLGEKIVVESSEEADGMTFSTRIGLNVSTVDSHPGKVLAGCSYALDVN
;
A
#
# COMPACT_ATOMS: atom_id res chain seq x y z
N MET A 1 -23.67 -43.16 -51.58
CA MET A 1 -22.91 -41.89 -51.58
C MET A 1 -23.43 -41.03 -50.43
N ARG A 2 -22.67 -40.91 -49.34
CA ARG A 2 -23.01 -40.09 -48.16
C ARG A 2 -22.11 -38.85 -48.20
N ILE A 3 -22.69 -37.68 -48.44
CA ILE A 3 -21.97 -36.40 -48.30
C ILE A 3 -22.13 -35.99 -46.84
N VAL A 4 -21.07 -36.14 -46.07
CA VAL A 4 -20.98 -35.60 -44.70
C VAL A 4 -20.46 -34.17 -44.85
N ALA A 5 -21.33 -33.18 -44.63
CA ALA A 5 -20.94 -31.79 -44.54
C ALA A 5 -20.32 -31.55 -43.15
N GLN A 6 -18.99 -31.43 -43.08
CA GLN A 6 -18.30 -30.95 -41.88
C GLN A 6 -18.47 -29.43 -41.78
N ILE A 7 -19.22 -29.00 -40.76
CA ILE A 7 -19.31 -27.60 -40.34
C ILE A 7 -18.04 -27.28 -39.53
N PRO A 8 -17.25 -26.25 -39.88
CA PRO A 8 -16.14 -25.84 -39.05
C PRO A 8 -16.69 -25.14 -37.80
N LEU A 9 -16.47 -25.76 -36.64
CA LEU A 9 -16.72 -25.14 -35.35
C LEU A 9 -15.66 -24.05 -35.14
N VAL A 10 -16.02 -22.80 -35.42
CA VAL A 10 -15.20 -21.64 -35.03
C VAL A 10 -15.32 -21.49 -33.52
N LEU A 11 -14.26 -21.86 -32.78
CA LEU A 11 -14.12 -21.49 -31.38
C LEU A 11 -13.94 -19.97 -31.30
N LEU A 12 -14.96 -19.25 -30.83
CA LEU A 12 -14.79 -17.93 -30.26
C LEU A 12 -14.00 -18.11 -28.96
N VAL A 13 -12.69 -17.91 -29.01
CA VAL A 13 -11.90 -17.65 -27.81
C VAL A 13 -12.32 -16.27 -27.34
N GLY A 14 -13.20 -16.23 -26.34
CA GLY A 14 -13.49 -15.01 -25.62
C GLY A 14 -12.18 -14.53 -25.00
N VAL A 15 -11.65 -13.42 -25.50
CA VAL A 15 -10.63 -12.66 -24.80
C VAL A 15 -11.32 -12.19 -23.52
N ALA A 16 -11.04 -12.86 -22.40
CA ALA A 16 -11.34 -12.28 -21.11
C ALA A 16 -10.55 -10.97 -21.07
N ALA A 17 -11.26 -9.84 -21.15
CA ALA A 17 -10.70 -8.61 -20.65
C ALA A 17 -10.16 -8.95 -19.26
N ALA A 18 -8.88 -8.69 -19.02
CA ALA A 18 -8.34 -8.65 -17.67
C ALA A 18 -9.12 -7.53 -16.96
N GLY A 19 -10.28 -7.88 -16.41
CA GLY A 19 -11.03 -7.03 -15.54
C GLY A 19 -10.11 -6.72 -14.37
N ALA A 20 -10.08 -5.45 -13.96
CA ALA A 20 -9.56 -5.12 -12.64
C ALA A 20 -10.17 -6.14 -11.67
N GLU A 21 -9.32 -6.96 -11.03
CA GLU A 21 -9.80 -7.84 -9.97
C GLU A 21 -10.54 -6.94 -8.99
N GLU A 22 -11.83 -7.22 -8.81
CA GLU A 22 -12.68 -6.44 -7.94
C GLU A 22 -12.14 -6.58 -6.53
N PHE A 23 -11.67 -5.48 -5.94
CA PHE A 23 -11.05 -5.50 -4.61
C PHE A 23 -12.10 -5.93 -3.57
N ASP A 24 -11.82 -7.00 -2.84
CA ASP A 24 -12.64 -7.47 -1.72
C ASP A 24 -12.21 -6.74 -0.42
N PRO A 25 -13.01 -5.81 0.13
CA PRO A 25 -12.66 -5.08 1.35
C PRO A 25 -12.57 -5.97 2.59
N THR A 26 -13.15 -7.18 2.57
CA THR A 26 -13.02 -8.12 3.68
C THR A 26 -11.69 -8.85 3.68
N SER A 27 -10.97 -8.82 2.54
CA SER A 27 -9.62 -9.39 2.39
C SER A 27 -8.50 -8.43 2.83
N LEU A 28 -8.83 -7.18 3.19
CA LEU A 28 -7.86 -6.15 3.54
C LEU A 28 -7.04 -6.53 4.78
N ASP A 29 -5.77 -6.85 4.57
CA ASP A 29 -4.76 -6.98 5.63
C ASP A 29 -3.93 -5.69 5.71
N LEU A 30 -4.39 -4.75 6.54
CA LEU A 30 -3.67 -3.51 6.83
C LEU A 30 -2.27 -3.77 7.39
N ALA A 31 -2.10 -4.80 8.22
CA ALA A 31 -0.80 -5.09 8.80
C ALA A 31 0.18 -5.57 7.73
N ALA A 32 -0.29 -6.31 6.71
CA ALA A 32 0.57 -6.70 5.58
C ALA A 32 1.02 -5.50 4.74
N LEU A 33 0.15 -4.52 4.52
CA LEU A 33 0.51 -3.27 3.83
C LEU A 33 1.47 -2.41 4.67
N ILE A 34 1.24 -2.31 5.98
CA ILE A 34 2.08 -1.48 6.85
C ILE A 34 3.44 -2.15 7.10
N GLU A 35 3.52 -3.48 7.20
CA GLU A 35 4.76 -4.20 7.51
C GLU A 35 5.50 -4.75 6.27
N CYS A 36 5.24 -4.21 5.08
CA CYS A 36 5.92 -4.57 3.82
C CYS A 36 5.77 -6.07 3.44
N ARG A 37 4.66 -6.71 3.84
CA ARG A 37 4.34 -8.08 3.41
C ARG A 37 3.50 -8.13 2.13
N ALA A 38 2.78 -7.05 1.83
CA ALA A 38 2.06 -6.89 0.57
C ALA A 38 3.02 -6.48 -0.57
N ASP A 39 2.59 -6.69 -1.81
CA ASP A 39 3.28 -6.24 -3.02
C ASP A 39 2.60 -4.99 -3.62
N VAL A 40 3.20 -4.45 -4.69
CA VAL A 40 2.67 -3.24 -5.36
C VAL A 40 1.28 -3.47 -5.98
N PRO A 41 1.00 -4.60 -6.68
CA PRO A 41 -0.35 -4.91 -7.13
C PRO A 41 -1.40 -4.90 -6.02
N ALA A 42 -1.12 -5.49 -4.85
CA ALA A 42 -2.04 -5.49 -3.72
C ALA A 42 -2.31 -4.07 -3.19
N TYR A 43 -1.28 -3.24 -3.05
CA TYR A 43 -1.46 -1.82 -2.68
C TYR A 43 -2.27 -1.06 -3.73
N ASN A 44 -1.94 -1.20 -5.01
CA ASN A 44 -2.63 -0.51 -6.09
C ASN A 44 -4.09 -0.95 -6.21
N GLY A 45 -4.40 -2.21 -5.95
CA GLY A 45 -5.79 -2.70 -5.87
C GLY A 45 -6.61 -1.93 -4.82
N LEU A 46 -6.06 -1.75 -3.61
CA LEU A 46 -6.68 -0.93 -2.57
C LEU A 46 -6.80 0.54 -3.01
N ALA A 47 -5.73 1.13 -3.53
CA ALA A 47 -5.70 2.54 -3.93
C ALA A 47 -6.71 2.86 -5.04
N PHE A 48 -6.82 1.98 -6.05
CA PHE A 48 -7.80 2.13 -7.12
C PHE A 48 -9.22 1.90 -6.63
N TRP A 49 -9.45 0.94 -5.74
CA TRP A 49 -10.77 0.73 -5.14
C TRP A 49 -11.23 1.93 -4.31
N LEU A 50 -10.36 2.46 -3.43
CA LEU A 50 -10.65 3.66 -2.64
C LEU A 50 -11.01 4.87 -3.50
N SER A 51 -10.42 4.98 -4.70
CA SER A 51 -10.64 6.10 -5.62
C SER A 51 -11.82 5.90 -6.56
N GLY A 52 -12.16 4.64 -6.88
CA GLY A 52 -13.16 4.27 -7.89
C GLY A 52 -14.54 3.91 -7.34
N GLU A 53 -14.61 3.41 -6.10
CA GLU A 53 -15.86 2.96 -5.49
C GLU A 53 -16.47 4.04 -4.59
N ALA A 54 -17.72 4.40 -4.84
CA ALA A 54 -18.43 5.38 -4.02
C ALA A 54 -18.59 4.86 -2.58
N GLY A 55 -18.12 5.65 -1.61
CA GLY A 55 -18.21 5.30 -0.19
C GLY A 55 -17.23 4.21 0.26
N ALA A 56 -16.15 3.96 -0.49
CA ALA A 56 -15.17 2.91 -0.19
C ALA A 56 -14.57 3.03 1.22
N ALA A 57 -14.14 4.22 1.62
CA ALA A 57 -13.60 4.47 2.96
C ALA A 57 -14.63 4.17 4.06
N GLU A 58 -15.88 4.56 3.86
CA GLU A 58 -16.98 4.33 4.80
C GLU A 58 -17.29 2.84 4.95
N LYS A 59 -17.16 2.06 3.87
CA LYS A 59 -17.30 0.59 3.92
C LYS A 59 -16.21 -0.06 4.79
N LEU A 60 -15.05 0.58 4.94
CA LEU A 60 -13.99 0.19 5.86
C LEU A 60 -14.16 0.79 7.27
N GLY A 61 -15.25 1.53 7.51
CA GLY A 61 -15.47 2.26 8.76
C GLY A 61 -14.54 3.48 8.93
N TRP A 62 -13.76 3.80 7.90
CA TRP A 62 -12.86 4.94 7.91
C TRP A 62 -13.63 6.22 7.65
N LYS A 63 -13.39 7.20 8.52
CA LYS A 63 -13.92 8.55 8.37
C LYS A 63 -12.74 9.49 8.45
N GLU A 64 -12.64 10.38 7.47
CA GLU A 64 -11.63 11.41 7.48
C GLU A 64 -11.80 12.26 8.75
N VAL A 65 -10.74 12.32 9.55
CA VAL A 65 -10.66 13.27 10.66
C VAL A 65 -10.21 14.59 10.06
N PRO A 66 -10.91 15.72 10.28
CA PRO A 66 -10.49 17.03 9.79
C PRO A 66 -9.24 17.49 10.55
N ALA A 67 -8.11 16.99 10.11
CA ALA A 67 -6.74 17.38 10.42
C ALA A 67 -5.99 17.34 9.08
N GLY A 68 -5.09 18.28 8.79
CA GLY A 68 -4.54 18.51 7.44
C GLY A 68 -3.85 17.32 6.73
N ASN A 69 -3.72 16.15 7.38
CA ASN A 69 -3.53 14.83 6.74
C ASN A 69 -4.60 13.86 7.25
N PRO A 70 -5.21 13.03 6.39
CA PRO A 70 -6.32 12.17 6.77
C PRO A 70 -5.85 11.05 7.71
N PHE A 71 -6.03 11.28 9.00
CA PHE A 71 -6.01 10.22 10.00
C PHE A 71 -7.31 9.44 9.89
N LEU A 72 -7.20 8.13 9.72
CA LEU A 72 -8.34 7.23 9.65
C LEU A 72 -8.36 6.34 10.89
N PRO A 73 -9.51 6.16 11.55
CA PRO A 73 -9.63 5.24 12.66
C PRO A 73 -9.44 3.80 12.15
N ALA A 74 -8.43 3.11 12.67
CA ALA A 74 -8.13 1.73 12.31
C ALA A 74 -7.39 1.06 13.46
N THR A 75 -7.99 0.02 14.05
CA THR A 75 -7.32 -0.80 15.06
C THR A 75 -6.45 -1.82 14.35
N VAL A 76 -5.13 -1.67 14.46
CA VAL A 76 -4.16 -2.59 13.86
C VAL A 76 -2.96 -2.78 14.79
N ARG A 77 -2.45 -4.02 14.84
CA ARG A 77 -1.21 -4.38 15.53
C ARG A 77 -0.11 -4.45 14.48
N VAL A 78 0.90 -3.58 14.58
CA VAL A 78 2.05 -3.57 13.69
C VAL A 78 3.36 -3.29 14.42
N PHE A 79 4.46 -3.89 13.97
CA PHE A 79 5.80 -3.76 14.54
C PHE A 79 5.85 -4.06 16.04
N GLY A 80 4.92 -4.87 16.55
CA GLY A 80 4.73 -5.14 17.98
C GLY A 80 3.84 -4.12 18.73
N TYR A 81 3.49 -3.00 18.12
CA TYR A 81 2.70 -1.91 18.70
C TYR A 81 1.24 -1.97 18.26
N GLU A 82 0.32 -1.65 19.17
CA GLU A 82 -1.09 -1.45 18.84
C GLU A 82 -1.31 0.03 18.50
N THR A 83 -2.06 0.29 17.44
CA THR A 83 -2.53 1.64 17.12
C THR A 83 -4.02 1.64 16.83
N ALA A 84 -4.66 2.79 17.08
CA ALA A 84 -6.05 3.06 16.77
C ALA A 84 -6.22 3.92 15.50
N SER A 85 -5.12 4.31 14.84
CA SER A 85 -5.18 5.18 13.68
C SER A 85 -4.06 4.94 12.68
N ILE A 86 -4.40 5.10 11.41
CA ILE A 86 -3.46 5.09 10.30
C ILE A 86 -3.51 6.44 9.57
N VAL A 87 -2.46 6.72 8.80
CA VAL A 87 -2.37 7.83 7.86
C VAL A 87 -2.23 7.26 6.48
N PHE A 88 -3.04 7.74 5.53
CA PHE A 88 -2.78 7.46 4.13
C PHE A 88 -1.86 8.52 3.53
N THR A 89 -0.77 8.06 2.94
CA THR A 89 0.07 8.88 2.07
C THR A 89 -0.22 8.54 0.61
N ALA A 90 0.40 9.24 -0.33
CA ALA A 90 0.29 8.92 -1.75
C ALA A 90 0.83 7.52 -2.11
N THR A 91 1.71 6.95 -1.29
CA THR A 91 2.42 5.71 -1.59
C THR A 91 2.13 4.59 -0.60
N GLY A 92 1.22 4.77 0.37
CA GLY A 92 0.89 3.70 1.30
C GLY A 92 0.27 4.15 2.61
N PRO A 93 -0.37 3.21 3.35
CA PRO A 93 -0.79 3.43 4.72
C PRO A 93 0.40 3.36 5.69
N LEU A 94 0.42 4.28 6.65
CA LEU A 94 1.36 4.31 7.77
C LEU A 94 0.57 4.16 9.07
N ALA A 95 1.04 3.32 9.99
CA ALA A 95 0.55 3.31 11.36
C ALA A 95 0.99 4.58 12.09
N ALA A 96 0.07 5.19 12.83
CA ALA A 96 0.37 6.32 13.68
C ALA A 96 0.53 5.84 15.12
N LEU A 97 1.76 5.66 15.57
CA LEU A 97 2.12 5.06 16.84
C LEU A 97 2.25 6.10 17.94
N ASP A 98 1.59 5.85 19.07
CA ASP A 98 1.63 6.69 20.27
C ASP A 98 2.69 6.19 21.26
N GLY A 99 3.46 7.13 21.84
CA GLY A 99 4.43 6.80 22.90
C GLY A 99 5.64 5.98 22.42
N VAL A 100 5.87 5.91 21.11
CA VAL A 100 7.02 5.21 20.51
C VAL A 100 8.14 6.20 20.20
N SER A 101 9.38 5.80 20.42
CA SER A 101 10.58 6.54 20.04
C SER A 101 10.96 6.21 18.60
N ALA A 102 10.93 7.20 17.68
CA ALA A 102 11.27 6.97 16.28
C ALA A 102 12.70 6.43 16.09
N PRO A 103 13.75 6.95 16.77
CA PRO A 103 15.09 6.37 16.69
C PRO A 103 15.18 4.91 17.18
N ASP A 104 14.40 4.55 18.20
CA ASP A 104 14.42 3.20 18.74
C ASP A 104 13.71 2.22 17.80
N LEU A 105 12.53 2.60 17.30
CA LEU A 105 11.79 1.82 16.31
C LEU A 105 12.61 1.64 15.03
N ALA A 106 13.22 2.71 14.50
CA ALA A 106 14.06 2.62 13.32
C ALA A 106 15.24 1.65 13.51
N ARG A 107 15.89 1.69 14.69
CA ARG A 107 16.96 0.75 15.03
C ARG A 107 16.46 -0.70 15.09
N GLU A 108 15.30 -0.94 15.68
CA GLU A 108 14.66 -2.27 15.72
C GLU A 108 14.34 -2.80 14.32
N LEU A 109 13.91 -1.93 13.41
CA LEU A 109 13.58 -2.27 12.02
C LEU A 109 14.80 -2.28 11.08
N GLY A 110 15.97 -1.88 11.58
CA GLY A 110 17.21 -1.80 10.81
C GLY A 110 17.20 -0.68 9.76
N ILE A 111 16.51 0.42 10.04
CA ILE A 111 16.39 1.62 9.20
C ILE A 111 17.50 2.61 9.57
N SER A 112 18.22 3.10 8.57
CA SER A 112 19.18 4.20 8.73
C SER A 112 18.43 5.53 8.63
N PRO A 113 18.59 6.47 9.57
CA PRO A 113 17.95 7.77 9.45
C PRO A 113 18.64 8.64 8.39
N GLU A 114 17.86 9.28 7.51
CA GLU A 114 18.33 10.44 6.75
C GLU A 114 18.34 11.70 7.61
N VAL A 115 17.39 11.82 8.54
CA VAL A 115 17.28 12.93 9.50
C VAL A 115 17.02 12.37 10.89
N ALA A 116 17.85 12.78 11.85
CA ALA A 116 17.67 12.44 13.26
C ALA A 116 18.04 13.63 14.15
N THR A 117 17.05 14.48 14.45
CA THR A 117 17.15 15.58 15.40
C THR A 117 16.09 15.40 16.51
N PRO A 118 16.17 16.16 17.61
CA PRO A 118 15.11 16.14 18.63
C PRO A 118 13.72 16.49 18.10
N GLU A 119 13.66 17.30 17.04
CA GLU A 119 12.41 17.81 16.45
C GLU A 119 11.90 16.96 15.28
N LYS A 120 12.80 16.29 14.54
CA LYS A 120 12.47 15.59 13.31
C LYS A 120 13.21 14.26 13.19
N PHE A 121 12.46 13.23 12.81
CA PHE A 121 13.00 11.96 12.38
C PHE A 121 12.50 11.61 10.98
N LEU A 122 13.39 11.16 10.11
CA LEU A 122 13.10 10.55 8.80
C LEU A 122 14.11 9.44 8.56
N GLY A 123 13.61 8.25 8.21
CA GLY A 123 14.44 7.16 7.73
C GLY A 123 13.65 6.21 6.86
N GLU A 124 14.29 5.73 5.80
CA GLU A 124 13.80 4.73 4.87
C GLU A 124 14.76 3.54 4.81
N LYS A 125 14.20 2.34 4.64
CA LYS A 125 14.94 1.15 4.23
C LYS A 125 14.25 0.53 3.02
N ILE A 126 15.01 0.27 1.97
CA ILE A 126 14.47 -0.44 0.80
C ILE A 126 14.37 -1.93 1.09
N VAL A 127 13.16 -2.44 0.92
CA VAL A 127 12.80 -3.85 1.15
C VAL A 127 12.72 -4.59 -0.18
N VAL A 128 12.19 -3.94 -1.21
CA VAL A 128 12.14 -4.46 -2.58
C VAL A 128 12.57 -3.35 -3.55
N GLU A 129 13.44 -3.71 -4.48
CA GLU A 129 13.78 -2.89 -5.64
C GLU A 129 13.99 -3.83 -6.82
N SER A 130 13.22 -3.63 -7.89
CA SER A 130 13.34 -4.42 -9.12
C SER A 130 13.04 -3.57 -10.34
N SER A 131 13.51 -4.04 -11.49
CA SER A 131 13.29 -3.41 -12.79
C SER A 131 13.00 -4.49 -13.82
N GLU A 132 11.94 -4.32 -14.60
CA GLU A 132 11.48 -5.28 -15.61
C GLU A 132 11.22 -4.57 -16.94
N GLU A 133 11.66 -5.16 -18.05
CA GLU A 133 11.35 -4.65 -19.39
C GLU A 133 10.14 -5.38 -19.97
N ALA A 134 9.11 -4.63 -20.34
CA ALA A 134 7.92 -5.17 -21.00
C ALA A 134 7.39 -4.16 -22.03
N ASP A 135 7.07 -4.63 -23.23
CA ASP A 135 6.51 -3.82 -24.32
C ASP A 135 7.33 -2.56 -24.67
N GLY A 136 8.66 -2.63 -24.53
CA GLY A 136 9.57 -1.51 -24.80
C GLY A 136 9.58 -0.44 -23.72
N MET A 137 8.97 -0.71 -22.56
CA MET A 137 8.98 0.15 -21.37
C MET A 137 9.74 -0.55 -20.23
N THR A 138 10.36 0.25 -19.36
CA THR A 138 10.99 -0.25 -18.14
C THR A 138 10.09 0.04 -16.94
N PHE A 139 9.67 -1.00 -16.24
CA PHE A 139 8.87 -0.92 -15.03
C PHE A 139 9.78 -1.07 -13.81
N SER A 140 9.87 -0.04 -12.97
CA SER A 140 10.67 -0.05 -11.76
C SER A 140 9.77 -0.15 -10.53
N THR A 141 9.92 -1.21 -9.75
CA THR A 141 9.19 -1.43 -8.49
C THR A 141 10.09 -1.06 -7.32
N ARG A 142 9.54 -0.30 -6.37
CA ARG A 142 10.21 0.03 -5.10
C ARG A 142 9.24 -0.11 -3.93
N ILE A 143 9.64 -0.86 -2.91
CA ILE A 143 8.95 -0.95 -1.62
C ILE A 143 9.92 -0.49 -0.53
N GLY A 144 9.58 0.60 0.14
CA GLY A 144 10.38 1.19 1.22
C GLY A 144 9.67 1.04 2.57
N LEU A 145 10.39 0.63 3.61
CA LEU A 145 9.93 0.68 5.00
C LEU A 145 10.35 2.02 5.63
N ASN A 146 9.38 2.78 6.12
CA ASN A 146 9.58 4.16 6.57
C ASN A 146 9.32 4.30 8.07
N VAL A 147 10.10 5.14 8.74
CA VAL A 147 9.81 5.68 10.08
C VAL A 147 10.00 7.20 10.04
N SER A 148 9.00 7.95 10.49
CA SER A 148 9.04 9.42 10.45
C SER A 148 8.25 10.09 11.58
N THR A 149 8.58 11.35 11.86
CA THR A 149 7.72 12.27 12.62
C THR A 149 7.18 13.36 11.69
N VAL A 150 5.97 13.88 11.95
CA VAL A 150 5.37 14.96 11.16
C VAL A 150 4.75 16.04 12.03
N ASP A 151 4.89 17.29 11.62
CA ASP A 151 4.41 18.45 12.39
C ASP A 151 2.88 18.47 12.51
N SER A 152 2.18 17.89 11.54
CA SER A 152 0.72 17.76 11.57
C SER A 152 0.24 16.89 12.73
N HIS A 153 1.11 16.04 13.29
CA HIS A 153 0.76 15.09 14.36
C HIS A 153 1.87 15.00 15.41
N PRO A 154 2.04 16.05 16.25
CA PRO A 154 3.07 16.07 17.27
C PRO A 154 2.92 14.91 18.26
N GLY A 155 4.05 14.29 18.62
CA GLY A 155 4.09 13.17 19.58
C GLY A 155 3.75 11.80 18.99
N LYS A 156 3.38 11.71 17.71
CA LYS A 156 3.20 10.44 17.01
C LYS A 156 4.40 10.09 16.13
N VAL A 157 4.68 8.80 16.03
CA VAL A 157 5.61 8.23 15.04
C VAL A 157 4.79 7.60 13.93
N LEU A 158 5.07 7.95 12.69
CA LEU A 158 4.49 7.29 11.52
C LEU A 158 5.44 6.19 11.06
N ALA A 159 4.94 4.96 10.96
CA ALA A 159 5.70 3.82 10.49
C ALA A 159 4.90 2.97 9.51
N GLY A 160 5.51 2.58 8.41
CA GLY A 160 4.85 1.72 7.41
C GLY A 160 5.54 1.75 6.06
N CYS A 161 4.92 1.12 5.07
CA CYS A 161 5.55 0.92 3.77
C CYS A 161 5.05 1.86 2.69
N SER A 162 5.99 2.33 1.88
CA SER A 162 5.76 3.00 0.62
C SER A 162 5.84 1.98 -0.51
N TYR A 163 4.95 2.13 -1.50
CA TYR A 163 4.81 1.30 -2.67
C TYR A 163 4.86 2.19 -3.90
N ALA A 164 5.82 1.94 -4.79
CA ALA A 164 5.98 2.68 -6.02
C ALA A 164 6.18 1.74 -7.20
N LEU A 165 5.53 2.10 -8.32
CA LEU A 165 5.75 1.54 -9.64
C LEU A 165 5.94 2.71 -10.59
N ASP A 166 7.15 2.85 -11.11
CA ASP A 166 7.52 3.86 -12.08
C ASP A 166 7.69 3.23 -13.47
N VAL A 167 7.37 4.00 -14.51
CA VAL A 167 7.54 3.59 -15.92
C VAL A 167 8.54 4.53 -16.58
N ASN A 168 9.63 3.98 -17.11
CA ASN A 168 10.73 4.70 -17.76
C ASN A 168 10.92 4.27 -19.22
#